data_AF-A0A0F7WU74-F1
#
_entry.id   AF-A0A0F7WU74-F1
#
_cell.length_a   1.000
_cell.length_b   1.000
_cell.length_c   1.000
_cell.angle_alpha   90.00
_cell.angle_beta   90.00
_cell.angle_gamma   90.00
#
_symmetry.space_group_name_H-M   'P 1'
#
loop_
_entity.id
_entity.type
_entity.pdbx_description
1 polymer ?
#
loop_
_entity_poly.entity_id
_entity_poly.type
_entity_poly.pdbx_seq_one_letter_code
_entity_poly.pdbx_strand_id
1 'polypeptide(L)'
;MHMSNPISLFSPAELIAKYNLIPKTSPIYPRRTELIILEENACQTRLTNVAQILHPSSLFSMSKKILNPCGCSGGPLCWVILNILAFIITSVLFMILLPVNLIVAGLRLFMPLPPKKIVEDLSEPTTEETNEVIQPFIFALQALLFEDNKLRSFKIVEQSVSKAPLPNPFLNRLVATSPQESQEAMRKIPDLCSQLKKVLKSLGVLTPEWKHMLKYFEGLKNEHDSNPDKKTFPILIKLLIEALTGKSSFFSNLPKTPSTKEKMQAALFIASSCKTCKPTWGEVITRSLNRLYSIANEGDNQLLIWVQEFKERELMSIQDGDDAEEYRFAAQQHGERYTEAIEQVLRNESAAKLQWHVINTMKFFHGKNLGLVTEHLQDTLGALTLRQTTVDTHQGREDADLSAALFLNKYLNSGNQLVNSVFKSMQKADPETKALIREFALDILYASLRLPQTSAHTEVFSTLLMDPETYEPNKACIAYLLYVLKIIEL
;
A
#
# COMPACT_ATOMS: atom_id res chain seq x y z
N MET A 1 -24.93 -44.14 -20.94
CA MET A 1 -23.52 -43.91 -21.35
C MET A 1 -22.93 -42.94 -20.36
N HIS A 2 -22.10 -43.42 -19.43
CA HIS A 2 -21.34 -42.57 -18.53
C HIS A 2 -20.23 -41.91 -19.37
N MET A 3 -20.39 -40.63 -19.72
CA MET A 3 -19.27 -39.85 -20.22
C MET A 3 -18.33 -39.61 -19.04
N SER A 4 -17.25 -40.37 -19.02
CA SER A 4 -16.08 -40.12 -18.18
C SER A 4 -15.65 -38.67 -18.39
N ASN A 5 -15.54 -37.89 -17.33
CA ASN A 5 -15.14 -36.49 -17.41
C ASN A 5 -13.74 -36.43 -18.08
N PRO A 6 -13.56 -35.80 -19.25
CA PRO A 6 -12.33 -35.88 -20.06
C PRO A 6 -11.10 -35.25 -19.39
N ILE A 7 -11.29 -34.57 -18.26
CA ILE A 7 -10.25 -33.93 -17.44
C ILE A 7 -9.41 -34.96 -16.65
N SER A 8 -9.96 -36.14 -16.35
CA SER A 8 -9.28 -37.22 -15.60
C SER A 8 -8.07 -37.85 -16.31
N LEU A 9 -7.84 -37.52 -17.59
CA LEU A 9 -6.79 -38.11 -18.44
C LEU A 9 -5.56 -37.21 -18.61
N PHE A 10 -5.59 -35.97 -18.15
CA PHE A 10 -4.48 -35.03 -18.30
C PHE A 10 -3.72 -34.85 -16.98
N SER A 11 -2.40 -34.85 -17.06
CA SER A 11 -1.58 -34.42 -15.93
C SER A 11 -1.80 -32.93 -15.63
N PRO A 12 -1.60 -32.47 -14.38
CA PRO A 12 -1.66 -31.05 -14.01
C PRO A 12 -0.86 -30.13 -14.94
N ALA A 13 0.33 -30.57 -15.37
CA ALA A 13 1.19 -29.82 -16.28
C ALA A 13 0.59 -29.68 -17.68
N GLU A 14 -0.04 -30.73 -18.21
CA GLU A 14 -0.72 -30.71 -19.52
C GLU A 14 -1.96 -29.82 -19.49
N LEU A 15 -2.71 -29.79 -18.38
CA LEU A 15 -3.85 -28.88 -18.20
C LEU A 15 -3.40 -27.42 -18.18
N ILE A 16 -2.35 -27.10 -17.42
CA ILE A 16 -1.80 -25.73 -17.33
C ILE A 16 -1.28 -25.26 -18.69
N ALA A 17 -0.60 -26.14 -19.45
CA ALA A 17 -0.09 -25.80 -20.77
C ALA A 17 -1.22 -25.63 -21.82
N LYS A 18 -2.31 -26.39 -21.68
CA LYS A 18 -3.43 -26.41 -22.62
C LYS A 18 -4.36 -25.20 -22.46
N TYR A 19 -4.68 -24.83 -21.23
CA TYR A 19 -5.58 -23.70 -20.96
C TYR A 19 -4.74 -22.45 -20.73
N ASN A 20 -4.91 -21.43 -21.57
CA ASN A 20 -4.07 -20.23 -21.62
C ASN A 20 -4.25 -19.35 -20.36
N LEU A 21 -3.72 -19.79 -19.20
CA LEU A 21 -3.87 -19.16 -17.88
C LEU A 21 -3.15 -17.81 -17.77
N ILE A 22 -2.22 -17.53 -18.69
CA ILE A 22 -1.58 -16.23 -18.86
C ILE A 22 -2.06 -15.65 -20.19
N PRO A 23 -2.65 -14.43 -20.20
CA PRO A 23 -3.10 -13.83 -21.45
C PRO A 23 -1.90 -13.53 -22.37
N LYS A 24 -2.05 -13.80 -23.68
CA LYS A 24 -0.96 -13.63 -24.68
C LYS A 24 -0.64 -12.17 -25.00
N THR A 25 -1.60 -11.29 -24.75
CA THR A 25 -1.47 -9.84 -24.86
C THR A 25 -1.77 -9.28 -23.47
N SER A 26 -0.94 -8.37 -22.97
CA SER A 26 -1.33 -7.58 -21.79
C SER A 26 -2.73 -7.03 -22.04
N PRO A 27 -3.65 -7.07 -21.05
CA PRO A 27 -4.94 -6.44 -21.23
C PRO A 27 -4.66 -5.01 -21.70
N ILE A 28 -5.10 -4.68 -22.91
CA ILE A 28 -5.09 -3.29 -23.34
C ILE A 28 -6.03 -2.66 -22.32
N TYR A 29 -5.56 -1.65 -21.59
CA TYR A 29 -6.44 -0.82 -20.79
C TYR A 29 -7.20 0.12 -21.75
N PRO A 30 -8.35 -0.30 -22.31
CA PRO A 30 -9.44 0.63 -22.47
C PRO A 30 -10.74 -0.06 -22.11
N ARG A 31 -10.88 -0.43 -20.84
CA ARG A 31 -12.19 -0.49 -20.22
C ARG A 31 -12.16 0.36 -18.96
N ARG A 32 -12.18 1.69 -19.18
CA ARG A 32 -13.05 2.56 -18.36
C ARG A 32 -14.50 2.09 -18.57
N THR A 33 -14.84 0.91 -18.07
CA THR A 33 -16.23 0.49 -17.94
C THR A 33 -16.72 0.75 -16.51
N GLU A 34 -15.83 0.91 -15.54
CA GLU A 34 -16.22 1.25 -14.15
C GLU A 34 -15.61 2.55 -13.60
N LEU A 35 -15.00 3.37 -14.47
CA LEU A 35 -14.92 4.82 -14.23
C LEU A 35 -16.09 5.51 -14.95
N ILE A 36 -17.32 5.09 -14.61
CA ILE A 36 -18.31 6.15 -14.37
C ILE A 36 -17.81 6.76 -13.08
N ILE A 37 -17.33 7.99 -13.18
CA ILE A 37 -17.53 8.92 -12.09
C ILE A 37 -19.01 8.77 -11.75
N LEU A 38 -19.31 8.01 -10.69
CA LEU A 38 -20.36 8.38 -9.78
C LEU A 38 -19.97 9.82 -9.38
N GLU A 39 -20.33 10.77 -10.24
CA GLU A 39 -21.19 11.87 -9.83
C GLU A 39 -22.50 11.19 -9.40
N GLU A 40 -22.39 10.34 -8.36
CA GLU A 40 -23.28 10.42 -7.24
C GLU A 40 -23.25 11.91 -6.96
N ASN A 41 -24.32 12.60 -7.39
CA ASN A 41 -24.50 14.00 -7.08
C ASN A 41 -24.00 14.15 -5.64
N ALA A 42 -22.92 14.89 -5.39
CA ALA A 42 -22.35 14.92 -4.04
C ALA A 42 -23.43 15.32 -3.00
N CYS A 43 -24.47 16.01 -3.50
CA CYS A 43 -25.74 16.24 -2.84
C CYS A 43 -26.54 14.96 -2.49
N GLN A 44 -26.72 14.02 -3.42
CA GLN A 44 -27.38 12.73 -3.22
C GLN A 44 -26.65 11.84 -2.20
N THR A 45 -25.32 11.66 -2.27
CA THR A 45 -24.56 10.90 -1.26
C THR A 45 -24.68 11.54 0.12
N ARG A 46 -24.59 12.88 0.20
CA ARG A 46 -24.81 13.63 1.44
C ARG A 46 -26.23 13.45 1.97
N LEU A 47 -27.24 13.46 1.11
CA LEU A 47 -28.64 13.19 1.48
C LEU A 47 -28.84 11.73 1.91
N THR A 48 -28.10 10.78 1.32
CA THR A 48 -28.07 9.35 1.71
C THR A 48 -27.54 9.18 3.12
N ASN A 49 -26.37 9.78 3.39
CA ASN A 49 -25.76 9.77 4.71
C ASN A 49 -26.64 10.45 5.77
N VAL A 50 -27.25 11.59 5.43
CA VAL A 50 -28.18 12.29 6.32
C VAL A 50 -29.40 11.43 6.65
N ALA A 51 -30.04 10.77 5.68
CA ALA A 51 -31.19 9.94 6.02
C ALA A 51 -30.81 8.65 6.78
N GLN A 52 -29.61 8.10 6.56
CA GLN A 52 -29.11 6.96 7.36
C GLN A 52 -28.89 7.36 8.82
N ILE A 53 -28.46 8.59 9.08
CA ILE A 53 -28.33 9.14 10.45
C ILE A 53 -29.71 9.37 11.08
N LEU A 54 -30.70 9.83 10.29
CA LEU A 54 -32.07 10.05 10.72
C LEU A 54 -32.88 8.75 10.88
N HIS A 55 -32.31 7.59 10.52
CA HIS A 55 -32.98 6.30 10.66
C HIS A 55 -33.17 5.92 12.14
N PRO A 56 -34.34 5.37 12.53
CA PRO A 56 -34.65 5.05 13.94
C PRO A 56 -33.59 4.17 14.64
N SER A 57 -33.00 3.21 13.92
CA SER A 57 -31.96 2.35 14.48
C SER A 57 -30.66 3.10 14.81
N SER A 58 -30.29 4.07 13.99
CA SER A 58 -29.11 4.93 14.19
C SER A 58 -29.32 5.87 15.38
N LEU A 59 -30.50 6.50 15.46
CA LEU A 59 -30.89 7.36 16.58
C LEU A 59 -30.97 6.59 17.90
N PHE A 60 -31.45 5.34 17.88
CA PHE A 60 -31.47 4.46 19.05
C PHE A 60 -30.07 4.10 19.53
N SER A 61 -29.17 3.74 18.61
CA SER A 61 -27.78 3.43 18.91
C SER A 61 -27.03 4.64 19.51
N MET A 62 -27.23 5.84 18.98
CA MET A 62 -26.66 7.07 19.55
C MET A 62 -27.22 7.37 20.94
N SER A 63 -28.55 7.29 21.11
CA SER A 63 -29.21 7.54 22.40
C SER A 63 -28.68 6.59 23.48
N LYS A 64 -28.48 5.31 23.14
CA LYS A 64 -27.90 4.31 24.05
C LYS A 64 -26.45 4.60 24.42
N LYS A 65 -25.62 5.05 23.47
CA LYS A 65 -24.22 5.44 23.73
C LYS A 65 -24.12 6.69 24.61
N ILE A 66 -25.03 7.66 24.44
CA ILE A 66 -25.07 8.87 25.25
C ILE A 66 -25.52 8.55 26.69
N LEU A 67 -26.51 7.68 26.85
CA LEU A 67 -27.04 7.29 28.16
C LEU A 67 -26.09 6.35 28.93
N ASN A 68 -25.17 5.66 28.26
CA ASN A 68 -24.17 4.81 28.90
C ASN A 68 -22.79 4.92 28.21
N PRO A 69 -22.05 6.03 28.43
CA PRO A 69 -20.78 6.28 27.75
C PRO A 69 -19.62 5.40 28.25
N CYS A 70 -19.71 4.88 29.48
CA CYS A 70 -18.69 4.04 30.11
C CYS A 70 -18.92 2.54 29.93
N GLY A 71 -20.08 2.10 29.42
CA GLY A 71 -20.38 0.68 29.15
C GLY A 71 -20.56 -0.19 30.40
N CYS A 72 -20.38 0.36 31.60
CA CYS A 72 -20.50 -0.37 32.87
C CYS A 72 -21.98 -0.68 33.16
N SER A 73 -22.36 -1.95 33.10
CA SER A 73 -23.73 -2.39 33.39
C SER A 73 -23.96 -2.48 34.91
N GLY A 74 -24.74 -1.55 35.46
CA GLY A 74 -25.50 -1.83 36.67
C GLY A 74 -26.44 -3.03 36.43
N GLY A 75 -26.89 -3.69 37.50
CA GLY A 75 -27.67 -4.93 37.43
C GLY A 75 -28.88 -4.90 36.46
N PRO A 76 -29.52 -6.06 36.20
CA PRO A 76 -30.48 -6.25 35.09
C PRO A 76 -31.62 -5.21 35.04
N LEU A 77 -32.08 -4.70 36.18
CA LEU A 77 -33.06 -3.62 36.29
C LEU A 77 -32.58 -2.29 35.67
N CYS A 78 -31.31 -1.93 35.87
CA CYS A 78 -30.72 -0.71 35.32
C CYS A 78 -30.63 -0.77 33.79
N TRP A 79 -30.33 -1.96 33.25
CA TRP A 79 -30.27 -2.18 31.81
C TRP A 79 -31.63 -2.05 31.12
N VAL A 80 -32.69 -2.58 31.75
CA VAL A 80 -34.07 -2.43 31.25
C VAL A 80 -34.49 -0.96 31.23
N ILE A 81 -34.24 -0.22 32.32
CA ILE A 81 -34.56 1.21 32.42
C ILE A 81 -33.82 2.02 31.35
N LEU A 82 -32.53 1.75 31.11
CA LEU A 82 -31.74 2.42 30.08
C LEU A 82 -32.28 2.20 28.66
N ASN A 83 -32.70 0.98 28.33
CA ASN A 83 -33.28 0.71 27.01
C ASN A 83 -34.66 1.37 26.85
N ILE A 84 -35.47 1.41 27.90
CA ILE A 84 -36.77 2.12 27.89
C ILE A 84 -36.53 3.62 27.69
N LEU A 85 -35.57 4.22 28.40
CA LEU A 85 -35.24 5.63 28.26
C LEU A 85 -34.70 5.95 26.86
N ALA A 86 -33.80 5.11 26.34
CA ALA A 86 -33.27 5.24 24.98
C ALA A 86 -34.38 5.15 23.92
N PHE A 87 -35.36 4.26 24.12
CA PHE A 87 -36.49 4.11 23.22
C PHE A 87 -37.40 5.35 23.24
N ILE A 88 -37.69 5.90 24.42
CA ILE A 88 -38.49 7.13 24.56
C ILE A 88 -37.78 8.31 23.89
N ILE A 89 -36.48 8.51 24.17
CA ILE A 89 -35.68 9.58 23.57
C ILE A 89 -35.62 9.44 22.04
N THR A 90 -35.42 8.21 21.53
CA THR A 90 -35.43 7.94 20.09
C THR A 90 -36.77 8.26 19.46
N SER A 91 -37.87 7.89 20.11
CA SER A 91 -39.23 8.15 19.61
C SER A 91 -39.52 9.65 19.55
N VAL A 92 -39.13 10.41 20.58
CA VAL A 92 -39.28 11.88 20.60
C VAL A 92 -38.42 12.53 19.53
N LEU A 93 -37.15 12.14 19.41
CA LEU A 93 -36.24 12.64 18.36
C LEU A 93 -36.75 12.33 16.97
N PHE A 94 -37.26 11.11 16.74
CA PHE A 94 -37.82 10.72 15.45
C PHE A 94 -39.05 11.55 15.09
N MET A 95 -39.95 11.82 16.05
CA MET A 95 -41.12 12.69 15.83
C MET A 95 -40.71 14.14 15.49
N ILE A 96 -39.69 14.68 16.16
CA ILE A 96 -39.17 16.02 15.89
C ILE A 96 -38.46 16.09 14.52
N LEU A 97 -37.76 15.02 14.14
CA LEU A 97 -36.98 14.96 12.91
C LEU A 97 -37.78 14.45 11.69
N LEU A 98 -39.02 14.00 11.89
CA LEU A 98 -39.91 13.53 10.83
C LEU A 98 -40.09 14.54 9.69
N PRO A 99 -40.30 15.85 9.95
CA PRO A 99 -40.41 16.86 8.89
C PRO A 99 -39.14 16.96 8.05
N VAL A 100 -37.97 16.88 8.69
CA VAL A 100 -36.66 16.90 8.00
C VAL A 100 -36.48 15.65 7.15
N ASN A 101 -36.88 14.49 7.65
CA ASN A 101 -36.78 13.23 6.94
C ASN A 101 -37.70 13.22 5.70
N LEU A 102 -38.90 13.80 5.81
CA LEU A 102 -39.83 13.99 4.69
C LEU A 102 -39.29 14.98 3.64
N ILE A 103 -38.63 16.07 4.06
CA ILE A 103 -37.96 17.01 3.15
C ILE A 103 -36.81 16.33 2.41
N VAL A 104 -35.97 15.55 3.11
CA VAL A 104 -34.86 14.79 2.50
C VAL A 104 -35.39 13.75 1.51
N ALA A 105 -36.47 13.05 1.84
CA ALA A 105 -37.13 12.10 0.93
C ALA A 105 -37.73 12.80 -0.30
N GLY A 106 -38.37 13.95 -0.11
CA GLY A 106 -38.89 14.79 -1.19
C GLY A 106 -37.78 15.28 -2.13
N LEU A 107 -36.67 15.79 -1.60
CA LEU A 107 -35.52 16.24 -2.38
C LEU A 107 -34.90 15.13 -3.23
N ARG A 108 -34.94 13.86 -2.77
CA ARG A 108 -34.49 12.72 -3.56
C ARG A 108 -35.39 12.40 -4.76
N LEU A 109 -36.69 12.64 -4.64
CA LEU A 109 -37.66 12.40 -5.73
C LEU A 109 -37.53 13.40 -6.88
N PHE A 110 -37.02 14.61 -6.60
CA PHE A 110 -36.86 15.68 -7.59
C PHE A 110 -35.46 15.75 -8.22
N MET A 111 -34.52 14.89 -7.82
CA MET A 111 -33.22 14.81 -8.49
C MET A 111 -33.31 13.94 -9.75
N PRO A 112 -32.68 14.36 -10.86
CA PRO A 112 -32.59 13.52 -12.05
C PRO A 112 -31.89 12.21 -11.68
N LEU A 113 -32.51 11.08 -12.02
CA LEU A 113 -31.83 9.78 -11.93
C LEU A 113 -30.52 9.88 -12.72
N PRO A 114 -29.39 9.36 -12.19
CA PRO A 114 -28.16 9.29 -12.97
C PRO A 114 -28.48 8.58 -14.29
N PRO A 115 -27.90 9.03 -15.43
CA PRO A 115 -28.13 8.38 -16.70
C PRO A 115 -27.83 6.90 -16.53
N LYS A 116 -28.84 6.06 -16.81
CA LYS A 116 -28.70 4.61 -16.81
C LYS A 116 -27.64 4.30 -17.88
N LYS A 117 -26.39 4.07 -17.48
CA LYS A 117 -25.38 3.57 -18.41
C LYS A 117 -25.93 2.25 -18.96
N ILE A 118 -25.82 2.08 -20.26
CA ILE A 118 -25.93 0.78 -20.90
C ILE A 118 -24.74 -0.01 -20.35
N VAL A 119 -24.95 -0.72 -19.24
CA VAL A 119 -24.20 -1.93 -18.95
C VAL A 119 -24.49 -2.81 -20.15
N GLU A 120 -23.48 -3.15 -20.96
CA GLU A 120 -23.63 -4.31 -21.82
C GLU A 120 -24.00 -5.45 -20.87
N ASP A 121 -25.29 -5.85 -20.85
CA ASP A 121 -25.75 -6.96 -20.05
C ASP A 121 -24.94 -8.17 -20.47
N LEU A 122 -24.01 -8.59 -19.60
CA LEU A 122 -23.21 -9.77 -19.86
C LEU A 122 -24.16 -10.96 -19.90
N SER A 123 -24.12 -11.74 -20.96
CA SER A 123 -24.91 -12.95 -21.04
C SER A 123 -24.36 -14.00 -20.07
N GLU A 124 -25.25 -14.81 -19.51
CA GLU A 124 -24.81 -16.03 -18.82
C GLU A 124 -24.13 -16.96 -19.85
N PRO A 125 -23.03 -17.63 -19.45
CA PRO A 125 -22.39 -18.62 -20.31
C PRO A 125 -23.37 -19.74 -20.67
N THR A 126 -23.31 -20.20 -21.90
CA THR A 126 -24.05 -21.39 -22.35
C THR A 126 -23.52 -22.65 -21.65
N THR A 127 -24.34 -23.70 -21.56
CA THR A 127 -23.91 -24.99 -20.98
C THR A 127 -22.69 -25.59 -21.68
N GLU A 128 -22.54 -25.33 -22.99
CA GLU A 128 -21.38 -25.74 -23.78
C GLU A 128 -20.13 -24.96 -23.35
N GLU A 129 -20.20 -23.63 -23.28
CA GLU A 129 -19.09 -22.79 -22.80
C GLU A 129 -18.69 -23.14 -21.36
N THR A 130 -19.65 -23.41 -20.48
CA THR A 130 -19.38 -23.85 -19.11
C THR A 130 -18.59 -25.16 -19.08
N ASN A 131 -19.01 -26.15 -19.85
CA ASN A 131 -18.40 -27.49 -19.81
C ASN A 131 -17.08 -27.57 -20.57
N GLU A 132 -16.92 -26.84 -21.68
CA GLU A 132 -15.76 -26.94 -22.55
C GLU A 132 -14.66 -25.93 -22.23
N VAL A 133 -15.01 -24.79 -21.63
CA VAL A 133 -14.05 -23.69 -21.36
C VAL A 133 -13.94 -23.40 -19.86
N ILE A 134 -15.05 -23.09 -19.18
CA ILE A 134 -15.02 -22.57 -17.81
C ILE A 134 -14.57 -23.65 -16.82
N GLN A 135 -15.22 -24.81 -16.81
CA GLN A 135 -14.88 -25.90 -15.89
C GLN A 135 -13.43 -26.39 -16.09
N PRO A 136 -12.97 -26.68 -17.32
CA PRO A 136 -11.56 -27.04 -17.53
C PRO A 136 -10.57 -25.94 -17.14
N PHE A 137 -10.91 -24.66 -17.33
CA PHE A 137 -10.10 -23.53 -16.86
C PHE A 137 -10.01 -23.49 -15.34
N ILE A 138 -11.13 -23.68 -14.63
CA ILE A 138 -11.18 -23.79 -13.16
C ILE A 138 -10.29 -24.93 -12.69
N PHE A 139 -10.35 -26.11 -13.32
CA PHE A 139 -9.49 -27.24 -12.97
C PHE A 139 -8.00 -26.95 -13.24
N ALA A 140 -7.67 -26.31 -14.35
CA ALA A 140 -6.29 -25.91 -14.64
C ALA A 140 -5.78 -24.87 -13.63
N LEU A 141 -6.62 -23.91 -13.23
CA LEU A 141 -6.29 -22.90 -12.23
C LEU A 141 -6.15 -23.52 -10.82
N GLN A 142 -7.01 -24.49 -10.48
CA GLN A 142 -6.88 -25.28 -9.26
C GLN A 142 -5.56 -26.06 -9.25
N ALA A 143 -5.22 -26.73 -10.35
CA ALA A 143 -3.98 -27.49 -10.49
C ALA A 143 -2.72 -26.62 -10.39
N LEU A 144 -2.80 -25.38 -10.89
CA LEU A 144 -1.74 -24.37 -10.76
C LEU A 144 -1.57 -23.93 -9.29
N LEU A 145 -2.68 -23.58 -8.63
CA LEU A 145 -2.64 -22.86 -7.35
C LEU A 145 -2.58 -23.79 -6.14
N PHE A 146 -3.12 -25.01 -6.23
CA PHE A 146 -3.33 -25.87 -5.08
C PHE A 146 -2.65 -27.24 -5.23
N GLU A 147 -2.21 -27.77 -4.09
CA GLU A 147 -1.72 -29.12 -3.88
C GLU A 147 -2.30 -29.61 -2.55
N ASP A 148 -2.94 -30.78 -2.53
CA ASP A 148 -3.63 -31.33 -1.36
C ASP A 148 -4.59 -30.34 -0.66
N ASN A 149 -5.38 -29.60 -1.44
CA ASN A 149 -6.31 -28.56 -0.99
C ASN A 149 -5.65 -27.39 -0.22
N LYS A 150 -4.33 -27.23 -0.34
CA LYS A 150 -3.58 -26.09 0.20
C LYS A 150 -2.93 -25.31 -0.93
N LEU A 151 -2.75 -24.01 -0.72
CA LEU A 151 -2.02 -23.19 -1.68
C LEU A 151 -0.60 -23.74 -1.82
N ARG A 152 -0.19 -24.01 -3.07
CA ARG A 152 1.12 -24.57 -3.40
C ARG A 152 2.25 -23.64 -2.95
N SER A 153 3.43 -24.22 -2.80
CA SER A 153 4.65 -23.43 -2.69
C SER A 153 5.07 -22.89 -4.05
N PHE A 154 5.52 -21.63 -4.08
CA PHE A 154 6.01 -20.99 -5.30
C PHE A 154 7.46 -20.54 -5.14
N LYS A 155 8.20 -20.56 -6.25
CA LYS A 155 9.55 -19.98 -6.38
C LYS A 155 9.47 -18.62 -7.06
N ILE A 156 10.43 -17.75 -6.79
CA ILE A 156 10.54 -16.48 -7.52
C ILE A 156 11.33 -16.72 -8.81
N VAL A 157 10.81 -16.18 -9.91
CA VAL A 157 11.45 -16.25 -11.23
C VAL A 157 12.67 -15.33 -11.23
N GLU A 158 13.85 -15.87 -11.51
CA GLU A 158 15.12 -15.11 -11.47
C GLU A 158 15.11 -13.90 -12.42
N GLN A 159 14.55 -14.05 -13.62
CA GLN A 159 14.45 -12.96 -14.60
C GLN A 159 13.48 -11.85 -14.16
N SER A 160 12.66 -12.08 -13.14
CA SER A 160 11.73 -11.08 -12.59
C SER A 160 12.38 -10.17 -11.55
N VAL A 161 13.59 -10.48 -11.09
CA VAL A 161 14.28 -9.75 -10.02
C VAL A 161 14.48 -8.28 -10.37
N SER A 162 14.69 -7.93 -11.63
CA SER A 162 14.83 -6.53 -12.06
C SER A 162 13.51 -5.76 -12.17
N LYS A 163 12.34 -6.43 -12.07
CA LYS A 163 11.04 -5.75 -12.16
C LYS A 163 10.86 -4.79 -10.99
N ALA A 164 10.55 -3.55 -11.32
CA ALA A 164 10.28 -2.46 -10.39
C ALA A 164 8.96 -1.78 -10.77
N PRO A 165 8.23 -1.22 -9.80
CA PRO A 165 7.07 -0.39 -10.11
C PRO A 165 7.47 0.84 -10.90
N LEU A 166 6.52 1.39 -11.66
CA LEU A 166 6.67 2.72 -12.25
C LEU A 166 6.93 3.72 -11.12
N PRO A 167 7.87 4.68 -11.32
CA PRO A 167 8.20 5.63 -10.27
C PRO A 167 6.96 6.41 -9.86
N ASN A 168 6.74 6.49 -8.56
CA ASN A 168 5.61 7.22 -8.04
C ASN A 168 5.84 8.75 -8.18
N PRO A 169 4.82 9.58 -7.88
CA PRO A 169 4.91 11.02 -8.04
C PRO A 169 6.08 11.67 -7.30
N PHE A 170 6.42 11.14 -6.12
CA PHE A 170 7.57 11.62 -5.36
C PHE A 170 8.89 11.29 -6.07
N LEU A 171 9.10 10.06 -6.51
CA LEU A 171 10.32 9.68 -7.23
C LEU A 171 10.45 10.43 -8.57
N ASN A 172 9.36 10.61 -9.32
CA ASN A 172 9.36 11.44 -10.52
C ASN A 172 9.75 12.88 -10.23
N ARG A 173 9.21 13.45 -9.14
CA ARG A 173 9.55 14.81 -8.71
C ARG A 173 11.00 14.93 -8.24
N LEU A 174 11.52 13.89 -7.59
CA LEU A 174 12.90 13.78 -7.13
C LEU A 174 13.85 13.83 -8.33
N VAL A 175 13.62 12.98 -9.34
CA VAL A 175 14.40 12.92 -10.59
C VAL A 175 14.28 14.20 -11.42
N ALA A 176 13.12 14.87 -11.40
CA ALA A 176 12.90 16.14 -12.10
C ALA A 176 13.63 17.34 -11.47
N THR A 177 14.32 17.16 -10.34
CA THR A 177 15.05 18.23 -9.66
C THR A 177 16.20 18.74 -10.53
N SER A 178 16.19 20.04 -10.85
CA SER A 178 17.28 20.65 -11.61
C SER A 178 18.42 21.17 -10.71
N PRO A 179 19.66 21.28 -11.22
CA PRO A 179 20.76 21.92 -10.48
C PRO A 179 20.45 23.36 -10.07
N GLN A 180 19.76 24.13 -10.91
CA GLN A 180 19.35 25.51 -10.61
C GLN A 180 18.36 25.56 -9.43
N GLU A 181 17.39 24.65 -9.43
CA GLU A 181 16.43 24.52 -8.34
C GLU A 181 17.11 24.15 -7.02
N SER A 182 18.09 23.24 -7.05
CA SER A 182 18.89 22.89 -5.87
C SER A 182 19.63 24.11 -5.31
N GLN A 183 20.30 24.89 -6.17
CA GLN A 183 20.98 26.13 -5.77
C GLN A 183 20.00 27.17 -5.20
N GLU A 184 18.81 27.29 -5.76
CA GLU A 184 17.77 28.17 -5.25
C GLU A 184 17.31 27.73 -3.85
N ALA A 185 17.10 26.43 -3.63
CA ALA A 185 16.73 25.87 -2.34
C ALA A 185 17.81 26.17 -1.27
N MET A 186 19.09 26.06 -1.61
CA MET A 186 20.21 26.43 -0.71
C MET A 186 20.14 27.89 -0.25
N ARG A 187 19.80 28.82 -1.14
CA ARG A 187 19.67 30.25 -0.79
C ARG A 187 18.44 30.53 0.09
N LYS A 188 17.43 29.66 0.04
CA LYS A 188 16.14 29.80 0.74
C LYS A 188 16.04 28.98 2.03
N ILE A 189 17.15 28.45 2.57
CA ILE A 189 17.15 27.63 3.79
C ILE A 189 16.30 28.21 4.95
N PRO A 190 16.44 29.49 5.34
CA PRO A 190 15.65 30.03 6.46
C PRO A 190 14.15 30.02 6.19
N ASP A 191 13.74 30.31 4.95
CA ASP A 191 12.34 30.31 4.55
C ASP A 191 11.78 28.88 4.49
N LEU A 192 12.53 27.94 3.90
CA LEU A 192 12.16 26.53 3.88
C LEU A 192 11.97 25.94 5.29
N CYS A 193 12.87 26.25 6.23
CA CYS A 193 12.73 25.80 7.62
C CYS A 193 11.50 26.40 8.30
N SER A 194 11.24 27.69 8.07
CA SER A 194 10.04 28.39 8.58
C SER A 194 8.75 27.78 8.02
N GLN A 195 8.72 27.49 6.71
CA GLN A 195 7.60 26.83 6.04
C GLN A 195 7.37 25.41 6.58
N LEU A 196 8.42 24.59 6.66
CA LEU A 196 8.33 23.23 7.20
C LEU A 196 7.80 23.25 8.63
N LYS A 197 8.30 24.15 9.48
CA LYS A 197 7.81 24.33 10.86
C LYS A 197 6.32 24.66 10.91
N LYS A 198 5.82 25.53 10.02
CA LYS A 198 4.38 25.84 9.91
C LYS A 198 3.57 24.62 9.50
N VAL A 199 4.04 23.85 8.51
CA VAL A 199 3.39 22.61 8.05
C VAL A 199 3.31 21.59 9.19
N LEU A 200 4.43 21.30 9.85
CA LEU A 200 4.48 20.37 10.98
C LEU A 200 3.57 20.81 12.14
N LYS A 201 3.50 22.12 12.42
CA LYS A 201 2.58 22.67 13.43
C LYS A 201 1.12 22.48 13.03
N SER A 202 0.77 22.72 11.77
CA SER A 202 -0.60 22.54 11.27
C SER A 202 -1.06 21.09 11.29
N LEU A 203 -0.13 20.14 11.11
CA LEU A 203 -0.38 18.71 11.24
C LEU A 203 -0.37 18.21 12.69
N GLY A 204 -0.02 19.04 13.67
CA GLY A 204 0.07 18.62 15.08
C GLY A 204 1.25 17.69 15.41
N VAL A 205 2.29 17.67 14.58
CA VAL A 205 3.45 16.74 14.68
C VAL A 205 4.78 17.46 14.91
N LEU A 206 4.77 18.71 15.35
CA LEU A 206 5.99 19.46 15.70
C LEU A 206 6.56 18.98 17.06
N THR A 207 7.18 17.80 17.05
CA THR A 207 7.77 17.16 18.23
C THR A 207 9.15 17.76 18.61
N PRO A 208 9.70 17.45 19.79
CA PRO A 208 11.08 17.82 20.16
C PRO A 208 12.14 17.34 19.16
N GLU A 209 11.95 16.15 18.59
CA GLU A 209 12.80 15.55 17.57
C GLU A 209 12.82 16.41 16.29
N TRP A 210 11.65 16.85 15.84
CA TRP A 210 11.55 17.78 14.71
C TRP A 210 12.20 19.12 15.01
N LYS A 211 12.06 19.65 16.24
CA LYS A 211 12.75 20.90 16.63
C LYS A 211 14.27 20.74 16.58
N HIS A 212 14.80 19.58 16.95
CA HIS A 212 16.22 19.27 16.82
C HIS A 212 16.67 19.26 15.36
N MET A 213 15.96 18.53 14.49
CA MET A 213 16.26 18.48 13.05
C MET A 213 16.15 19.86 12.39
N LEU A 214 15.10 20.64 12.68
CA LEU A 214 14.92 22.00 12.17
C LEU A 214 16.07 22.92 12.58
N LYS A 215 16.54 22.86 13.83
CA LYS A 215 17.69 23.66 14.29
C LYS A 215 18.94 23.33 13.48
N TYR A 216 19.16 22.05 13.19
CA TYR A 216 20.28 21.62 12.34
C TYR A 216 20.12 22.14 10.90
N PHE A 217 18.94 21.99 10.30
CA PHE A 217 18.67 22.48 8.94
C PHE A 217 18.85 24.00 8.81
N GLU A 218 18.39 24.77 9.80
CA GLU A 218 18.59 26.22 9.85
C GLU A 218 20.08 26.59 9.93
N GLY A 219 20.90 25.77 10.59
CA GLY A 219 22.34 25.94 10.71
C GLY A 219 23.08 25.82 9.37
N LEU A 220 22.55 25.05 8.42
CA LEU A 220 23.16 24.83 7.10
C LEU A 220 23.32 26.11 6.27
N LYS A 221 22.61 27.19 6.60
CA LYS A 221 22.78 28.49 5.95
C LYS A 221 24.20 29.06 6.11
N ASN A 222 24.87 28.70 7.21
CA ASN A 222 26.22 29.16 7.54
C ASN A 222 27.32 28.23 6.99
N GLU A 223 26.94 27.07 6.45
CA GLU A 223 27.88 26.10 5.89
C GLU A 223 28.37 26.55 4.50
N HIS A 224 29.53 26.04 4.08
CA HIS A 224 30.03 26.27 2.73
C HIS A 224 29.16 25.57 1.68
N ASP A 225 29.06 26.12 0.46
CA ASP A 225 28.23 25.56 -0.63
C ASP A 225 28.73 24.19 -1.12
N SER A 226 29.97 23.84 -0.82
CA SER A 226 30.50 22.50 -1.07
C SER A 226 30.02 21.44 -0.07
N ASN A 227 29.47 21.86 1.08
CA ASN A 227 29.00 20.94 2.13
C ASN A 227 27.87 20.05 1.59
N PRO A 228 28.01 18.70 1.61
CA PRO A 228 27.00 17.79 1.08
C PRO A 228 25.61 17.94 1.72
N ASP A 229 25.57 18.28 3.01
CA ASP A 229 24.32 18.45 3.75
C ASP A 229 23.59 19.70 3.26
N LYS A 230 24.34 20.78 3.01
CA LYS A 230 23.80 22.03 2.43
C LYS A 230 23.33 21.82 1.00
N LYS A 231 24.01 20.99 0.19
CA LYS A 231 23.57 20.67 -1.18
C LYS A 231 22.27 19.87 -1.23
N THR A 232 22.01 19.05 -0.20
CA THR A 232 20.97 18.01 -0.28
C THR A 232 19.73 18.31 0.56
N PHE A 233 19.89 18.71 1.82
CA PHE A 233 18.74 18.90 2.71
C PHE A 233 17.78 20.00 2.25
N PRO A 234 18.21 21.14 1.70
CA PRO A 234 17.27 22.19 1.29
C PRO A 234 16.29 21.69 0.23
N ILE A 235 16.76 20.93 -0.76
CA ILE A 235 15.88 20.37 -1.76
C ILE A 235 14.99 19.26 -1.18
N LEU A 236 15.51 18.38 -0.33
CA LEU A 236 14.68 17.39 0.39
C LEU A 236 13.59 18.03 1.25
N ILE A 237 13.90 19.13 1.94
CA ILE A 237 12.93 19.89 2.74
C ILE A 237 11.87 20.51 1.84
N LYS A 238 12.27 21.07 0.70
CA LYS A 238 11.33 21.59 -0.30
C LYS A 238 10.37 20.49 -0.76
N LEU A 239 10.88 19.33 -1.15
CA LEU A 239 10.08 18.19 -1.57
C LEU A 239 9.16 17.67 -0.46
N LEU A 240 9.66 17.62 0.78
CA LEU A 240 8.86 17.26 1.95
C LEU A 240 7.70 18.24 2.20
N ILE A 241 7.94 19.55 2.05
CA ILE A 241 6.89 20.57 2.15
C ILE A 241 5.86 20.39 1.03
N GLU A 242 6.31 20.24 -0.21
CA GLU A 242 5.44 20.03 -1.38
C GLU A 242 4.55 18.80 -1.18
N ALA A 243 5.13 17.69 -0.72
CA ALA A 243 4.43 16.45 -0.41
C ALA A 243 3.39 16.62 0.72
N LEU A 244 3.81 17.12 1.89
CA LEU A 244 2.90 17.24 3.03
C LEU A 244 1.76 18.24 2.76
N THR A 245 2.00 19.25 1.94
CA THR A 245 0.97 20.25 1.59
C THR A 245 0.13 19.87 0.37
N GLY A 246 0.63 19.00 -0.52
CA GLY A 246 -0.03 18.63 -1.78
C GLY A 246 -0.10 19.76 -2.81
N LYS A 247 0.71 20.81 -2.67
CA LYS A 247 0.60 22.04 -3.49
C LYS A 247 1.30 21.97 -4.85
N SER A 248 2.19 21.00 -5.07
CA SER A 248 2.89 20.81 -6.34
C SER A 248 2.00 20.06 -7.33
N SER A 249 2.09 20.37 -8.62
CA SER A 249 1.36 19.66 -9.69
C SER A 249 1.63 18.15 -9.70
N PHE A 250 2.84 17.76 -9.28
CA PHE A 250 3.22 16.36 -9.08
C PHE A 250 2.37 15.65 -8.02
N PHE A 251 1.89 16.36 -7.00
CA PHE A 251 1.13 15.78 -5.89
C PHE A 251 -0.36 16.12 -5.92
N SER A 252 -0.78 17.12 -6.68
CA SER A 252 -2.17 17.57 -6.77
C SER A 252 -3.00 16.82 -7.83
N ASN A 253 -2.36 16.25 -8.85
CA ASN A 253 -3.04 15.58 -9.96
C ASN A 253 -3.11 14.05 -9.77
N LEU A 254 -3.20 13.61 -8.51
CA LEU A 254 -3.26 12.21 -8.16
C LEU A 254 -4.70 11.78 -7.95
N PRO A 255 -5.10 10.58 -8.40
CA PRO A 255 -6.45 10.08 -8.15
C PRO A 255 -6.71 9.88 -6.66
N LYS A 256 -5.66 9.67 -5.86
CA LYS A 256 -5.74 9.68 -4.40
C LYS A 256 -4.69 10.58 -3.78
N THR A 257 -5.13 11.58 -3.03
CA THR A 257 -4.27 12.43 -2.21
C THR A 257 -4.11 11.85 -0.81
N PRO A 258 -2.89 11.79 -0.25
CA PRO A 258 -2.69 11.28 1.10
C PRO A 258 -3.48 12.09 2.14
N SER A 259 -4.16 11.37 3.02
CA SER A 259 -4.94 11.92 4.13
C SER A 259 -4.05 12.63 5.15
N THR A 260 -4.66 13.48 5.97
CA THR A 260 -3.97 14.14 7.09
C THR A 260 -3.31 13.12 8.02
N LYS A 261 -3.97 12.00 8.29
CA LYS A 261 -3.44 10.95 9.18
C LYS A 261 -2.19 10.29 8.59
N GLU A 262 -2.19 9.96 7.30
CA GLU A 262 -1.02 9.38 6.62
C GLU A 262 0.16 10.37 6.59
N LYS A 263 -0.12 11.65 6.30
CA LYS A 263 0.88 12.73 6.36
C LYS A 263 1.48 12.89 7.77
N MET A 264 0.65 12.82 8.81
CA MET A 264 1.11 12.84 10.21
C MET A 264 2.00 11.64 10.51
N GLN A 265 1.60 10.43 10.12
CA GLN A 265 2.39 9.21 10.35
C GLN A 265 3.75 9.27 9.64
N ALA A 266 3.78 9.71 8.38
CA ALA A 266 5.03 9.91 7.64
C ALA A 266 5.94 10.91 8.36
N ALA A 267 5.41 12.07 8.78
CA ALA A 267 6.18 13.08 9.50
C ALA A 267 6.71 12.57 10.85
N LEU A 268 5.93 11.79 11.60
CA LEU A 268 6.37 11.20 12.88
C LEU A 268 7.45 10.13 12.68
N PHE A 269 7.34 9.31 11.63
CA PHE A 269 8.36 8.33 11.29
C PHE A 269 9.68 8.98 10.86
N ILE A 270 9.63 10.13 10.18
CA ILE A 270 10.84 10.93 9.92
C ILE A 270 11.45 11.42 11.23
N ALA A 271 10.63 11.93 12.15
CA ALA A 271 11.08 12.45 13.43
C ALA A 271 11.82 11.41 14.27
N SER A 272 11.41 10.14 14.23
CA SER A 272 12.06 9.07 15.01
C SER A 272 13.51 8.83 14.60
N SER A 273 13.90 9.25 13.39
CA SER A 273 15.29 9.15 12.92
C SER A 273 16.23 10.21 13.53
N CYS A 274 15.74 11.20 14.28
CA CYS A 274 16.54 12.38 14.66
C CYS A 274 17.83 12.09 15.47
N LYS A 275 17.91 10.94 16.15
CA LYS A 275 19.11 10.52 16.92
C LYS A 275 20.16 9.80 16.06
N THR A 276 19.86 9.53 14.78
CA THR A 276 20.73 8.80 13.85
C THR A 276 21.67 9.74 13.08
N CYS A 277 22.48 9.19 12.16
CA CYS A 277 23.34 9.99 11.30
C CYS A 277 22.52 10.74 10.22
N LYS A 278 23.11 11.80 9.66
CA LYS A 278 22.41 12.72 8.75
C LYS A 278 22.03 12.05 7.43
N PRO A 279 22.86 11.17 6.83
CA PRO A 279 22.43 10.39 5.68
C PRO A 279 21.18 9.53 5.96
N THR A 280 21.06 8.94 7.15
CA THR A 280 19.85 8.21 7.55
C THR A 280 18.61 9.11 7.59
N TRP A 281 18.74 10.39 7.96
CA TRP A 281 17.61 11.32 7.87
C TRP A 281 17.13 11.48 6.42
N GLY A 282 18.06 11.64 5.47
CA GLY A 282 17.76 11.73 4.04
C GLY A 282 17.08 10.47 3.49
N GLU A 283 17.57 9.29 3.89
CA GLU A 283 16.99 7.99 3.57
C GLU A 283 15.57 7.87 4.11
N VAL A 284 15.36 8.16 5.39
CA VAL A 284 14.05 8.03 6.05
C VAL A 284 13.05 9.02 5.46
N ILE A 285 13.46 10.26 5.13
CA ILE A 285 12.61 11.22 4.41
C ILE A 285 12.18 10.63 3.07
N THR A 286 13.14 10.16 2.27
CA THR A 286 12.88 9.58 0.94
C THR A 286 11.93 8.39 1.03
N ARG A 287 12.22 7.43 1.91
CA ARG A 287 11.38 6.23 2.11
C ARG A 287 9.98 6.59 2.59
N SER A 288 9.87 7.56 3.49
CA SER A 288 8.57 8.03 4.01
C SER A 288 7.73 8.64 2.91
N LEU A 289 8.32 9.49 2.08
CA LEU A 289 7.63 10.14 0.97
C LEU A 289 7.30 9.16 -0.16
N ASN A 290 8.22 8.24 -0.46
CA ASN A 290 7.99 7.15 -1.40
C ASN A 290 6.77 6.31 -0.97
N ARG A 291 6.69 5.93 0.31
CA ARG A 291 5.54 5.19 0.85
C ARG A 291 4.27 6.03 0.91
N LEU A 292 4.37 7.32 1.22
CA LEU A 292 3.21 8.21 1.29
C LEU A 292 2.48 8.32 -0.06
N TYR A 293 3.22 8.15 -1.16
CA TYR A 293 2.70 8.17 -2.52
C TYR A 293 2.80 6.83 -3.24
N SER A 294 2.91 5.71 -2.51
CA SER A 294 3.02 4.36 -3.08
C SER A 294 1.65 3.77 -3.48
N ILE A 295 0.89 4.54 -4.25
CA ILE A 295 -0.40 4.11 -4.80
C ILE A 295 -0.32 4.25 -6.31
N ALA A 296 -0.63 3.17 -7.01
CA ALA A 296 -0.71 3.14 -8.46
C ALA A 296 -2.18 3.20 -8.92
N ASN A 297 -2.37 3.62 -10.16
CA ASN A 297 -3.69 3.64 -10.81
C ASN A 297 -3.94 2.35 -11.60
N GLU A 298 -2.95 1.47 -11.64
CA GLU A 298 -2.90 0.25 -12.43
C GLU A 298 -2.58 -0.91 -11.46
N GLY A 299 -3.37 -1.98 -11.53
CA GLY A 299 -3.29 -3.07 -10.55
C GLY A 299 -1.98 -3.85 -10.59
N ASP A 300 -1.39 -4.02 -11.78
CA ASP A 300 -0.06 -4.63 -11.93
C ASP A 300 1.03 -3.78 -11.26
N ASN A 301 1.00 -2.47 -11.45
CA ASN A 301 1.93 -1.56 -10.82
C ASN A 301 1.73 -1.52 -9.29
N GLN A 302 0.50 -1.61 -8.81
CA GLN A 302 0.22 -1.72 -7.37
C GLN A 302 0.80 -3.01 -6.76
N LEU A 303 0.71 -4.14 -7.48
CA LEU A 303 1.38 -5.39 -7.07
C LEU A 303 2.90 -5.23 -7.04
N LEU A 304 3.49 -4.58 -8.05
CA LEU A 304 4.93 -4.30 -8.09
C LEU A 304 5.39 -3.39 -6.95
N ILE A 305 4.55 -2.45 -6.50
CA ILE A 305 4.82 -1.65 -5.29
C ILE A 305 4.94 -2.58 -4.06
N TRP A 306 4.00 -3.50 -3.85
CA TRP A 306 4.06 -4.42 -2.70
C TRP A 306 5.20 -5.45 -2.81
N VAL A 307 5.55 -5.89 -4.03
CA VAL A 307 6.72 -6.71 -4.30
C VAL A 307 7.99 -5.94 -3.94
N GLN A 308 8.06 -4.66 -4.29
CA GLN A 308 9.18 -3.80 -3.95
C GLN A 308 9.31 -3.60 -2.43
N GLU A 309 8.20 -3.35 -1.73
CA GLU A 309 8.22 -3.27 -0.26
C GLU A 309 8.74 -4.55 0.40
N PHE A 310 8.44 -5.71 -0.20
CA PHE A 310 8.97 -6.99 0.25
C PHE A 310 10.47 -7.12 -0.03
N LYS A 311 10.95 -6.78 -1.24
CA LYS A 311 12.40 -6.75 -1.55
C LYS A 311 13.18 -5.87 -0.58
N GLU A 312 12.67 -4.67 -0.33
CA GLU A 312 13.26 -3.73 0.62
C GLU A 312 13.30 -4.30 2.05
N ARG A 313 12.32 -5.12 2.45
CA ARG A 313 12.33 -5.81 3.75
C ARG A 313 13.35 -6.94 3.79
N GLU A 314 13.42 -7.76 2.74
CA GLU A 314 14.41 -8.84 2.65
C GLU A 314 15.84 -8.28 2.67
N LEU A 315 16.07 -7.16 1.99
CA LEU A 315 17.36 -6.47 2.00
C LEU A 315 17.79 -6.03 3.41
N MET A 316 16.88 -5.42 4.18
CA MET A 316 17.15 -5.04 5.57
C MET A 316 17.49 -6.27 6.42
N SER A 317 16.73 -7.35 6.25
CA SER A 317 16.86 -8.56 7.06
C SER A 317 18.12 -9.40 6.81
N ILE A 318 18.94 -9.06 5.80
CA ILE A 318 20.27 -9.68 5.59
C ILE A 318 21.31 -9.05 6.51
N GLN A 319 21.07 -7.81 6.91
CA GLN A 319 21.96 -7.03 7.76
C GLN A 319 21.62 -7.15 9.26
N ASP A 320 20.47 -7.76 9.59
CA ASP A 320 19.99 -8.05 10.95
C ASP A 320 20.37 -9.46 11.43
N GLY A 321 21.47 -10.04 10.94
CA GLY A 321 21.82 -11.47 11.07
C GLY A 321 21.47 -12.12 12.41
N ASP A 322 20.78 -13.27 12.38
CA ASP A 322 20.47 -14.23 13.47
C ASP A 322 19.97 -13.73 14.86
N ASP A 323 19.89 -12.43 15.14
CA ASP A 323 19.45 -11.94 16.45
C ASP A 323 17.91 -11.93 16.59
N ALA A 324 17.16 -12.12 15.49
CA ALA A 324 15.70 -12.07 15.46
C ALA A 324 14.98 -13.09 16.40
N GLU A 325 15.64 -14.20 16.76
CA GLU A 325 15.08 -15.21 17.67
C GLU A 325 15.24 -14.83 19.16
N GLU A 326 16.29 -14.10 19.54
CA GLU A 326 16.50 -13.65 20.93
C GLU A 326 15.44 -12.60 21.35
N TYR A 327 14.96 -11.81 20.39
CA TYR A 327 13.95 -10.77 20.61
C TYR A 327 12.52 -11.30 20.84
N ARG A 328 12.15 -12.49 20.31
CA ARG A 328 10.86 -13.11 20.61
C ARG A 328 10.81 -13.67 22.03
N PHE A 329 11.94 -14.15 22.54
CA PHE A 329 12.04 -14.72 23.87
C PHE A 329 11.97 -13.63 24.96
N ALA A 330 12.61 -12.48 24.73
CA ALA A 330 12.60 -11.35 25.66
C ALA A 330 11.22 -10.66 25.75
N ALA A 331 10.46 -10.58 24.65
CA ALA A 331 9.14 -9.93 24.61
C ALA A 331 8.04 -10.72 25.33
N GLN A 332 8.23 -12.03 25.54
CA GLN A 332 7.24 -12.89 26.20
C GLN A 332 7.39 -12.98 27.72
N GLN A 333 8.54 -12.58 28.31
CA GLN A 333 8.80 -12.85 29.73
C GLN A 333 8.50 -11.71 30.71
N HIS A 334 8.43 -10.44 30.29
CA HIS A 334 8.32 -9.35 31.26
C HIS A 334 7.27 -8.31 30.89
N GLY A 335 6.15 -8.35 31.64
CA GLY A 335 5.18 -7.26 31.73
C GLY A 335 5.77 -5.97 32.32
N GLU A 336 4.88 -5.02 32.61
CA GLU A 336 5.13 -3.60 32.88
C GLU A 336 6.29 -3.28 33.84
N ARG A 337 7.50 -3.08 33.29
CA ARG A 337 8.50 -2.10 33.76
C ARG A 337 9.48 -1.82 32.64
N TYR A 338 9.24 -0.70 31.98
CA TYR A 338 9.65 -0.39 30.61
C TYR A 338 10.47 0.90 30.65
N THR A 339 11.81 0.83 30.58
CA THR A 339 12.62 1.97 30.06
C THR A 339 14.12 1.68 29.83
N GLU A 340 14.82 0.87 30.64
CA GLU A 340 16.29 0.75 30.47
C GLU A 340 16.71 -0.25 29.38
N ALA A 341 16.04 -1.40 29.27
CA ALA A 341 16.33 -2.39 28.23
C ALA A 341 15.99 -1.86 26.83
N ILE A 342 14.93 -1.08 26.69
CA ILE A 342 14.55 -0.46 25.40
C ILE A 342 15.45 0.72 25.07
N GLU A 343 15.88 1.50 26.06
CA GLU A 343 16.92 2.50 25.80
C GLU A 343 18.26 1.85 25.41
N GLN A 344 18.58 0.65 25.90
CA GLN A 344 19.74 -0.12 25.47
C GLN A 344 19.56 -0.71 24.06
N VAL A 345 18.36 -1.21 23.73
CA VAL A 345 18.00 -1.69 22.39
C VAL A 345 18.00 -0.55 21.37
N LEU A 346 17.46 0.62 21.70
CA LEU A 346 17.51 1.82 20.87
C LEU A 346 18.94 2.38 20.75
N ARG A 347 19.77 2.23 21.78
CA ARG A 347 21.21 2.53 21.71
C ARG A 347 21.94 1.57 20.79
N ASN A 348 21.59 0.28 20.80
CA ASN A 348 22.13 -0.73 19.88
C ASN A 348 21.63 -0.56 18.44
N GLU A 349 20.36 -0.19 18.22
CA GLU A 349 19.85 0.25 16.89
C GLU A 349 20.57 1.50 16.38
N SER A 350 20.94 2.42 17.28
CA SER A 350 21.78 3.58 16.91
C SER A 350 23.25 3.22 16.67
N ALA A 351 23.68 2.02 17.11
CA ALA A 351 24.96 1.41 16.80
C ALA A 351 24.89 0.48 15.56
N ALA A 352 23.70 0.18 15.02
CA ALA A 352 23.44 -0.34 13.67
C ALA A 352 23.79 0.68 12.54
N LYS A 353 24.81 1.52 12.81
CA LYS A 353 25.39 2.58 11.99
C LYS A 353 25.96 2.09 10.64
N LEU A 354 26.09 0.79 10.41
CA LEU A 354 26.58 0.24 9.14
C LEU A 354 25.47 -0.10 8.14
N GLN A 355 24.25 -0.39 8.58
CA GLN A 355 23.28 -1.07 7.71
C GLN A 355 22.85 -0.22 6.51
N TRP A 356 22.48 1.05 6.73
CA TRP A 356 22.07 1.94 5.62
C TRP A 356 23.22 2.30 4.68
N HIS A 357 24.44 2.40 5.20
CA HIS A 357 25.61 2.68 4.36
C HIS A 357 25.95 1.47 3.49
N VAL A 358 25.94 0.26 4.04
CA VAL A 358 26.13 -0.99 3.28
C VAL A 358 25.01 -1.18 2.26
N ILE A 359 23.76 -0.95 2.65
CA ILE A 359 22.60 -1.03 1.75
C ILE A 359 22.70 -0.01 0.61
N ASN A 360 23.09 1.23 0.90
CA ASN A 360 23.26 2.25 -0.13
C ASN A 360 24.46 1.96 -1.04
N THR A 361 25.57 1.41 -0.52
CA THR A 361 26.68 0.90 -1.36
C THR A 361 26.19 -0.20 -2.30
N MET A 362 25.45 -1.18 -1.78
CA MET A 362 24.91 -2.30 -2.57
C MET A 362 23.90 -1.81 -3.61
N LYS A 363 22.98 -0.91 -3.23
CA LYS A 363 22.00 -0.31 -4.15
C LYS A 363 22.67 0.55 -5.22
N PHE A 364 23.76 1.25 -4.89
CA PHE A 364 24.52 2.04 -5.85
C PHE A 364 25.08 1.16 -6.98
N PHE A 365 25.67 0.01 -6.65
CA PHE A 365 26.24 -0.89 -7.66
C PHE A 365 25.23 -1.81 -8.33
N HIS A 366 24.25 -2.34 -7.58
CA HIS A 366 23.37 -3.44 -8.02
C HIS A 366 21.88 -3.12 -7.96
N GLY A 367 21.49 -2.05 -7.29
CA GLY A 367 20.08 -1.78 -6.94
C GLY A 367 19.15 -1.74 -8.14
N LYS A 368 19.57 -1.10 -9.24
CA LYS A 368 18.79 -1.05 -10.49
C LYS A 368 18.54 -2.44 -11.08
N ASN A 369 19.56 -3.30 -11.09
CA ASN A 369 19.45 -4.67 -11.62
C ASN A 369 18.59 -5.56 -10.72
N LEU A 370 18.50 -5.22 -9.43
CA LEU A 370 17.66 -5.89 -8.43
C LEU A 370 16.25 -5.29 -8.31
N GLY A 371 15.95 -4.30 -9.15
CA GLY A 371 14.67 -3.59 -9.14
C GLY A 371 14.40 -2.84 -7.84
N LEU A 372 15.43 -2.40 -7.12
CA LEU A 372 15.36 -1.62 -5.86
C LEU A 372 15.25 -0.11 -6.13
N VAL A 373 14.77 0.65 -5.15
CA VAL A 373 14.68 2.12 -5.24
C VAL A 373 16.10 2.71 -5.16
N THR A 374 16.50 3.52 -6.16
CA THR A 374 17.87 4.05 -6.29
C THR A 374 17.93 5.54 -6.61
N GLU A 375 16.79 6.19 -6.82
CA GLU A 375 16.68 7.58 -7.27
C GLU A 375 17.33 8.56 -6.27
N HIS A 376 17.32 8.23 -4.97
CA HIS A 376 17.96 9.04 -3.92
C HIS A 376 19.48 8.89 -3.85
N LEU A 377 20.06 7.96 -4.61
CA LEU A 377 21.50 7.77 -4.72
C LEU A 377 22.10 8.56 -5.89
N GLN A 378 21.24 9.21 -6.70
CA GLN A 378 21.65 9.92 -7.90
C GLN A 378 21.81 11.43 -7.65
N ASP A 379 22.62 12.06 -8.51
CA ASP A 379 22.81 13.51 -8.62
C ASP A 379 23.02 14.24 -7.28
N THR A 380 22.19 15.25 -7.02
CA THR A 380 22.29 16.14 -5.86
C THR A 380 22.12 15.40 -4.54
N LEU A 381 21.33 14.32 -4.51
CA LEU A 381 21.01 13.57 -3.29
C LEU A 381 22.09 12.56 -2.92
N GLY A 382 22.75 11.99 -3.93
CA GLY A 382 23.89 11.09 -3.77
C GLY A 382 24.98 11.67 -2.87
N ALA A 383 25.21 12.98 -2.92
CA ALA A 383 26.21 13.66 -2.09
C ALA A 383 26.00 13.43 -0.59
N LEU A 384 24.75 13.34 -0.13
CA LEU A 384 24.40 13.04 1.27
C LEU A 384 24.28 11.53 1.49
N THR A 385 23.53 10.83 0.64
CA THR A 385 23.14 9.42 0.85
C THR A 385 24.31 8.46 0.66
N LEU A 386 25.34 8.86 -0.10
CA LEU A 386 26.60 8.13 -0.32
C LEU A 386 27.78 8.65 0.51
N ARG A 387 27.65 9.73 1.28
CA ARG A 387 28.79 10.37 1.96
C ARG A 387 29.57 9.44 2.90
N GLN A 388 28.87 8.47 3.48
CA GLN A 388 29.41 7.54 4.48
C GLN A 388 29.39 6.10 3.96
N THR A 389 29.24 5.92 2.65
CA THR A 389 29.34 4.62 1.99
C THR A 389 30.78 4.35 1.55
N THR A 390 31.03 3.14 1.08
CA THR A 390 32.35 2.69 0.61
C THR A 390 32.42 2.61 -0.92
N VAL A 391 31.56 3.35 -1.63
CA VAL A 391 31.42 3.27 -3.10
C VAL A 391 32.70 3.61 -3.87
N ASP A 392 33.57 4.43 -3.29
CA ASP A 392 34.84 4.83 -3.91
C ASP A 392 35.98 3.83 -3.64
N THR A 393 35.75 2.75 -2.90
CA THR A 393 36.78 1.77 -2.51
C THR A 393 36.58 0.42 -3.20
N HIS A 394 37.68 -0.28 -3.49
CA HIS A 394 37.62 -1.66 -3.99
C HIS A 394 36.93 -2.60 -3.01
N GLN A 395 37.24 -2.48 -1.71
CA GLN A 395 36.59 -3.26 -0.65
C GLN A 395 35.07 -3.03 -0.64
N GLY A 396 34.61 -1.78 -0.79
CA GLY A 396 33.18 -1.49 -0.80
C GLY A 396 32.45 -2.10 -2.00
N ARG A 397 33.13 -2.25 -3.14
CA ARG A 397 32.59 -2.99 -4.28
C ARG A 397 32.49 -4.49 -4.01
N GLU A 398 33.52 -5.09 -3.43
CA GLU A 398 33.51 -6.52 -3.06
C GLU A 398 32.41 -6.82 -2.02
N ASP A 399 32.26 -5.98 -1.00
CA ASP A 399 31.22 -6.09 0.03
C ASP A 399 29.81 -5.95 -0.57
N ALA A 400 29.66 -5.06 -1.56
CA ALA A 400 28.41 -4.87 -2.29
C ALA A 400 28.07 -6.08 -3.17
N ASP A 401 29.05 -6.67 -3.85
CA ASP A 401 28.89 -7.89 -4.64
C ASP A 401 28.45 -9.08 -3.75
N LEU A 402 29.08 -9.25 -2.58
CA LEU A 402 28.68 -10.26 -1.59
C LEU A 402 27.26 -10.02 -1.06
N SER A 403 26.96 -8.77 -0.66
CA SER A 403 25.63 -8.41 -0.14
C SER A 403 24.53 -8.62 -1.19
N ALA A 404 24.82 -8.34 -2.46
CA ALA A 404 23.90 -8.58 -3.57
C ALA A 404 23.68 -10.08 -3.80
N ALA A 405 24.72 -10.91 -3.71
CA ALA A 405 24.59 -12.37 -3.82
C ALA A 405 23.76 -12.95 -2.68
N LEU A 406 23.99 -12.51 -1.44
CA LEU A 406 23.20 -12.91 -0.27
C LEU A 406 21.73 -12.50 -0.41
N PHE A 407 21.49 -11.27 -0.89
CA PHE A 407 20.14 -10.79 -1.18
C PHE A 407 19.45 -11.62 -2.23
N LEU A 408 20.10 -11.86 -3.36
CA LEU A 408 19.53 -12.63 -4.45
C LEU A 408 19.16 -14.03 -3.98
N ASN A 409 20.09 -14.72 -3.29
CA ASN A 409 19.84 -16.05 -2.75
C ASN A 409 18.67 -16.06 -1.76
N LYS A 410 18.60 -15.10 -0.83
CA LYS A 410 17.50 -15.01 0.12
C LYS A 410 16.18 -14.74 -0.59
N TYR A 411 16.13 -13.72 -1.43
CA TYR A 411 14.91 -13.31 -2.14
C TYR A 411 14.36 -14.43 -3.01
N LEU A 412 15.20 -15.11 -3.81
CA LEU A 412 14.76 -16.19 -4.69
C LEU A 412 14.14 -17.38 -3.94
N ASN A 413 14.60 -17.64 -2.71
CA ASN A 413 14.09 -18.70 -1.85
C ASN A 413 12.85 -18.30 -1.03
N SER A 414 12.34 -17.08 -1.18
CA SER A 414 11.27 -16.52 -0.35
C SER A 414 9.92 -16.40 -1.06
N GLY A 415 9.65 -17.17 -2.13
CA GLY A 415 8.42 -17.02 -2.93
C GLY A 415 7.11 -17.13 -2.14
N ASN A 416 7.01 -18.07 -1.20
CA ASN A 416 5.86 -18.15 -0.29
C ASN A 416 5.72 -16.95 0.65
N GLN A 417 6.86 -16.43 1.12
CA GLN A 417 6.88 -15.26 2.00
C GLN A 417 6.48 -14.00 1.23
N LEU A 418 6.88 -13.90 -0.05
CA LEU A 418 6.45 -12.85 -0.97
C LEU A 418 4.93 -12.87 -1.12
N VAL A 419 4.33 -14.01 -1.50
CA VAL A 419 2.86 -14.14 -1.66
C VAL A 419 2.13 -13.73 -0.36
N ASN A 420 2.62 -14.22 0.79
CA ASN A 420 2.08 -13.84 2.10
C ASN A 420 2.19 -12.34 2.38
N SER A 421 3.32 -11.72 2.06
CA SER A 421 3.56 -10.30 2.31
C SER A 421 2.66 -9.44 1.43
N VAL A 422 2.56 -9.76 0.14
CA VAL A 422 1.70 -9.04 -0.81
C VAL A 422 0.22 -9.17 -0.41
N PHE A 423 -0.23 -10.36 -0.03
CA PHE A 423 -1.59 -10.57 0.47
C PHE A 423 -1.89 -9.76 1.73
N LYS A 424 -0.96 -9.73 2.70
CA LYS A 424 -1.11 -8.89 3.90
C LYS A 424 -1.14 -7.39 3.57
N SER A 425 -0.38 -6.94 2.57
CA SER A 425 -0.43 -5.55 2.11
C SER A 425 -1.80 -5.23 1.48
N MET A 426 -2.35 -6.13 0.65
CA MET A 426 -3.69 -5.99 0.07
C MET A 426 -4.77 -5.93 1.16
N GLN A 427 -4.72 -6.81 2.18
CA GLN A 427 -5.70 -6.79 3.28
C GLN A 427 -5.72 -5.46 4.06
N LYS A 428 -4.55 -4.82 4.20
CA LYS A 428 -4.38 -3.53 4.88
C LYS A 428 -4.67 -2.33 3.99
N ALA A 429 -4.77 -2.53 2.69
CA ALA A 429 -5.05 -1.46 1.75
C ALA A 429 -6.47 -0.92 1.95
N ASP A 430 -6.69 0.30 1.49
CA ASP A 430 -8.01 0.91 1.50
C ASP A 430 -8.93 0.32 0.41
N PRO A 431 -10.25 0.54 0.50
CA PRO A 431 -11.22 -0.07 -0.42
C PRO A 431 -10.95 0.21 -1.91
N GLU A 432 -10.49 1.41 -2.26
CA GLU A 432 -10.20 1.78 -3.66
C GLU A 432 -9.04 0.92 -4.21
N THR A 433 -7.97 0.80 -3.44
CA THR A 433 -6.82 -0.04 -3.81
C THR A 433 -7.21 -1.52 -3.90
N LYS A 434 -8.08 -2.02 -3.01
CA LYS A 434 -8.59 -3.40 -3.11
C LYS A 434 -9.44 -3.63 -4.34
N ALA A 435 -10.31 -2.66 -4.68
CA ALA A 435 -11.12 -2.70 -5.90
C ALA A 435 -10.24 -2.72 -7.15
N LEU A 436 -9.18 -1.91 -7.21
CA LEU A 436 -8.21 -1.90 -8.30
C LEU A 436 -7.58 -3.28 -8.54
N ILE A 437 -7.20 -4.00 -7.47
CA ILE A 437 -6.65 -5.36 -7.59
C ILE A 437 -7.71 -6.36 -8.08
N ARG A 438 -8.95 -6.22 -7.60
CA ARG A 438 -10.08 -7.05 -8.05
C ARG A 438 -10.36 -6.84 -9.54
N GLU A 439 -10.45 -5.59 -9.99
CA GLU A 439 -10.66 -5.23 -11.40
C GLU A 439 -9.53 -5.78 -12.28
N PHE A 440 -8.28 -5.60 -11.85
CA PHE A 440 -7.15 -6.17 -12.57
C PHE A 440 -7.22 -7.70 -12.69
N ALA A 441 -7.63 -8.41 -11.64
CA ALA A 441 -7.83 -9.85 -11.72
C ALA A 441 -8.94 -10.26 -12.69
N LEU A 442 -10.06 -9.53 -12.70
CA LEU A 442 -11.16 -9.75 -13.62
C LEU A 442 -10.74 -9.51 -15.08
N ASP A 443 -9.96 -8.46 -15.35
CA ASP A 443 -9.42 -8.17 -16.68
C ASP A 443 -8.48 -9.29 -17.18
N ILE A 444 -7.63 -9.81 -16.30
CA ILE A 444 -6.75 -10.95 -16.61
C ILE A 444 -7.58 -12.20 -16.94
N LEU A 445 -8.60 -12.51 -16.14
CA LEU A 445 -9.49 -13.66 -16.39
C LEU A 445 -10.29 -13.48 -17.69
N TYR A 446 -10.84 -12.30 -17.92
CA TYR A 446 -11.57 -11.97 -19.16
C TYR A 446 -10.69 -12.20 -20.39
N ALA A 447 -9.46 -11.69 -20.37
CA ALA A 447 -8.49 -11.88 -21.45
C ALA A 447 -8.04 -13.35 -21.63
N SER A 448 -8.01 -14.12 -20.54
CA SER A 448 -7.56 -15.51 -20.54
C SER A 448 -8.64 -16.49 -21.03
N LEU A 449 -9.90 -16.29 -20.61
CA LEU A 449 -11.03 -17.15 -20.95
C LEU A 449 -11.49 -17.02 -22.40
N ARG A 450 -11.29 -15.85 -23.03
CA ARG A 450 -11.68 -15.56 -24.42
C ARG A 450 -13.17 -15.79 -24.72
N LEU A 451 -14.02 -15.58 -23.72
CA LEU A 451 -15.48 -15.57 -23.85
C LEU A 451 -16.00 -14.12 -23.69
N PRO A 452 -15.76 -13.23 -24.67
CA PRO A 452 -16.19 -11.85 -24.56
C PRO A 452 -17.71 -11.75 -24.42
N GLN A 453 -18.20 -10.75 -23.70
CA GLN A 453 -19.63 -10.50 -23.44
C GLN A 453 -20.33 -11.50 -22.52
N THR A 454 -19.61 -12.46 -21.95
CA THR A 454 -20.14 -13.38 -20.93
C THR A 454 -19.71 -13.01 -19.51
N SER A 455 -20.45 -13.47 -18.50
CA SER A 455 -20.07 -13.35 -17.09
C SER A 455 -19.04 -14.40 -16.62
N ALA A 456 -18.49 -15.23 -17.52
CA ALA A 456 -17.59 -16.35 -17.19
C ALA A 456 -16.40 -15.97 -16.29
N HIS A 457 -15.77 -14.83 -16.54
CA HIS A 457 -14.65 -14.32 -15.74
C HIS A 457 -15.04 -14.02 -14.29
N THR A 458 -16.27 -13.56 -14.05
CA THR A 458 -16.80 -13.34 -12.70
C THR A 458 -17.10 -14.66 -11.99
N GLU A 459 -17.61 -15.67 -12.72
CA GLU A 459 -17.86 -17.01 -12.20
C GLU A 459 -16.55 -17.66 -11.72
N VAL A 460 -15.51 -17.66 -12.57
CA VAL A 460 -14.18 -18.19 -12.20
C VAL A 460 -13.60 -17.45 -11.01
N PHE A 461 -13.67 -16.12 -11.00
CA PHE A 461 -13.18 -15.30 -9.90
C PHE A 461 -13.86 -15.66 -8.58
N SER A 462 -15.19 -15.72 -8.57
CA SER A 462 -15.99 -16.03 -7.38
C SER A 462 -15.75 -17.44 -6.84
N THR A 463 -15.41 -18.39 -7.72
CA THR A 463 -15.21 -19.80 -7.38
C THR A 463 -13.89 -20.05 -6.65
N LEU A 464 -12.79 -19.40 -7.08
CA LEU A 464 -11.43 -19.76 -6.60
C LEU A 464 -10.63 -18.60 -6.03
N LEU A 465 -10.90 -17.36 -6.46
CA LEU A 465 -10.03 -16.21 -6.23
C LEU A 465 -10.65 -15.17 -5.29
N MET A 466 -11.90 -15.37 -4.88
CA MET A 466 -12.60 -14.51 -3.93
C MET A 466 -12.70 -15.19 -2.57
N ASP A 467 -12.65 -14.40 -1.51
CA ASP A 467 -12.99 -14.83 -0.17
C ASP A 467 -14.52 -14.75 0.02
N PRO A 468 -15.19 -15.84 0.44
CA PRO A 468 -16.66 -15.89 0.47
C PRO A 468 -17.28 -15.03 1.58
N GLU A 469 -16.51 -14.67 2.61
CA GLU A 469 -17.01 -13.87 3.74
C GLU A 469 -16.85 -12.37 3.47
N THR A 470 -15.72 -11.99 2.90
CA THR A 470 -15.34 -10.58 2.69
C THR A 470 -15.64 -10.08 1.29
N TYR A 471 -15.86 -10.98 0.32
CA TYR A 471 -15.98 -10.68 -1.12
C TYR A 471 -14.74 -9.97 -1.70
N GLU A 472 -13.60 -10.07 -1.00
CA GLU A 472 -12.32 -9.50 -1.41
C GLU A 472 -11.44 -10.56 -2.10
N PRO A 473 -10.43 -10.16 -2.91
CA PRO A 473 -9.44 -11.09 -3.45
C PRO A 473 -8.79 -11.94 -2.34
N ASN A 474 -8.82 -13.26 -2.47
CA ASN A 474 -8.17 -14.15 -1.50
C ASN A 474 -6.67 -14.31 -1.80
N LYS A 475 -5.97 -15.09 -0.97
CA LYS A 475 -4.53 -15.33 -1.15
C LYS A 475 -4.19 -16.05 -2.46
N ALA A 476 -5.06 -16.93 -2.95
CA ALA A 476 -4.88 -17.63 -4.22
C ALA A 476 -4.96 -16.66 -5.41
N CYS A 477 -5.82 -15.62 -5.32
CA CYS A 477 -5.84 -14.51 -6.28
C CYS A 477 -4.47 -13.82 -6.35
N ILE A 478 -3.89 -13.46 -5.21
CA ILE A 478 -2.57 -12.82 -5.18
C ILE A 478 -1.49 -13.71 -5.80
N ALA A 479 -1.49 -15.02 -5.49
CA ALA A 479 -0.56 -15.96 -6.12
C ALA A 479 -0.76 -16.02 -7.64
N TYR A 480 -2.02 -16.10 -8.11
CA TYR A 480 -2.33 -16.10 -9.54
C TYR A 480 -1.85 -14.82 -10.24
N LEU A 481 -2.09 -13.65 -9.65
CA LEU A 481 -1.65 -12.37 -10.22
C LEU A 481 -0.12 -12.28 -10.30
N LEU A 482 0.60 -12.69 -9.24
CA LEU A 482 2.06 -12.72 -9.25
C LEU A 482 2.61 -13.72 -10.29
N TYR A 483 1.92 -14.85 -10.50
CA TYR A 483 2.25 -15.82 -11.55
C TYR A 483 2.05 -15.24 -12.95
N VAL A 484 0.93 -14.57 -13.20
CA VAL A 484 0.64 -13.88 -14.47
C VAL A 484 1.65 -12.77 -14.76
N LEU A 485 2.06 -12.03 -13.73
CA LEU A 485 3.14 -11.06 -13.82
C LEU A 485 4.53 -11.71 -13.96
N LYS A 486 4.64 -13.04 -14.04
CA LYS A 486 5.90 -13.79 -14.13
C LYS A 486 6.89 -13.41 -13.03
N ILE A 487 6.39 -13.19 -11.82
CA ILE A 487 7.19 -12.93 -10.62
C ILE A 487 7.45 -14.24 -9.89
N ILE A 488 6.46 -15.13 -9.88
CA ILE A 488 6.56 -16.46 -9.29
C ILE A 488 6.26 -17.55 -10.30
N GLU A 489 6.79 -18.75 -10.02
CA GLU A 489 6.57 -19.99 -10.77
C GLU A 489 6.44 -21.18 -9.80
N LEU A 490 6.11 -22.35 -10.36
CA LEU A 490 5.88 -23.60 -9.62
C LEU A 490 7.17 -24.19 -9.03
#